data_AF-A0A813STK3-F1
#
_entry.id   AF-A0A813STK3-F1
#
_cell.length_a   1.000
_cell.length_b   1.000
_cell.length_c   1.000
_cell.angle_alpha   90.00
_cell.angle_beta   90.00
_cell.angle_gamma   90.00
#
_symmetry.space_group_name_H-M   'P 1'
#
loop_
_entity.id
_entity.type
_entity.pdbx_description
1 polymer ?
#
loop_
_entity_poly.entity_id
_entity_poly.type
_entity_poly.pdbx_seq_one_letter_code
_entity_poly.pdbx_strand_id
1 'polypeptide(L)'
;MQTNNLPIYTMQTEVPLKNQQINYHQPKSSRNVRIQTKLTAKRLDDEPENFEEYIRTKNIGIQTASTDIVLDDNVENRRKYSRNQRRNIKNSSTDENLTQEGTRGERQRVRLVEDSDIDGNGSDEQDKQITENITKDINKSDGAELSPIAGYSEEPLLPLARACAPLTEIFHNLSFYVDLALTETPEQPPDGLSIDESAAIRLYTIEWDRPHRSLYSLLNFNLKNNDREALRPYFKYIKLFLTALIKLPCVPSLTVWRGVTKDLSGEFPPGTALTWWAFSSCTTEMTVLENDMYLGQEGDRTLFSVEAINGRTIKAHSHFITEDEIVLMPGTHMIVQSQLSPAANLYIIHLKQIEPKVMTLEPPFGGAHIYPKIKRPFYQKKRFMIPTCLLLTLCIAGVIIGVVLGTQLI
;
A
#
# COMPACT_ATOMS: atom_id res chain seq x y z
N MET A 1 26.71 -9.76 47.05
CA MET A 1 26.65 -10.30 48.43
C MET A 1 26.01 -9.20 49.26
N GLN A 2 24.81 -9.25 49.83
CA GLN A 2 23.80 -10.25 50.25
C GLN A 2 22.40 -9.68 49.84
N THR A 3 21.44 -10.36 49.19
CA THR A 3 20.42 -11.35 49.70
C THR A 3 19.74 -10.87 50.99
N ASN A 4 18.41 -10.76 51.19
CA ASN A 4 17.25 -11.56 50.77
C ASN A 4 15.92 -10.83 51.17
N ASN A 5 14.89 -10.85 50.31
CA ASN A 5 13.58 -11.57 50.41
C ASN A 5 12.38 -10.85 51.10
N LEU A 6 11.39 -10.53 50.24
CA LEU A 6 9.92 -10.77 50.27
C LEU A 6 9.16 -10.96 51.61
N PRO A 7 7.85 -10.63 51.60
CA PRO A 7 6.89 -11.73 51.58
C PRO A 7 5.70 -11.57 50.60
N ILE A 8 5.19 -12.74 50.20
CA ILE A 8 3.93 -13.03 49.49
C ILE A 8 2.86 -13.35 50.55
N TYR A 9 1.59 -12.98 50.33
CA TYR A 9 0.45 -13.72 50.86
C TYR A 9 -0.77 -13.66 49.93
N THR A 10 -1.58 -14.72 50.00
CA THR A 10 -2.54 -15.22 49.00
C THR A 10 -3.98 -15.17 49.51
N MET A 11 -4.93 -15.06 48.56
CA MET A 11 -6.29 -15.66 48.48
C MET A 11 -7.48 -15.25 49.39
N GLN A 12 -8.58 -14.92 48.67
CA GLN A 12 -10.02 -15.25 48.86
C GLN A 12 -10.86 -14.64 50.01
N THR A 13 -11.96 -13.93 49.67
CA THR A 13 -13.37 -14.41 49.75
C THR A 13 -14.43 -13.30 49.49
N GLU A 14 -15.53 -13.77 48.88
CA GLU A 14 -16.89 -13.31 48.55
C GLU A 14 -17.59 -12.07 49.21
N VAL A 15 -18.23 -11.25 48.34
CA VAL A 15 -19.64 -10.74 48.25
C VAL A 15 -20.45 -10.54 49.57
N PRO A 16 -21.12 -9.37 49.78
CA PRO A 16 -22.52 -9.22 49.36
C PRO A 16 -22.96 -7.85 48.79
N LEU A 17 -23.90 -7.94 47.83
CA LEU A 17 -24.74 -6.85 47.31
C LEU A 17 -25.55 -6.16 48.42
N LYS A 18 -25.69 -4.83 48.32
CA LYS A 18 -26.80 -4.09 48.94
C LYS A 18 -27.44 -3.13 47.94
N ASN A 19 -28.73 -3.36 47.76
CA ASN A 19 -29.70 -2.53 47.03
C ASN A 19 -29.73 -1.08 47.53
N GLN A 20 -29.73 -0.12 46.61
CA GLN A 20 -30.32 1.19 46.86
C GLN A 20 -31.34 1.52 45.76
N GLN A 21 -32.59 1.62 46.21
CA GLN A 21 -33.75 2.12 45.49
C GLN A 21 -33.59 3.62 45.27
N ILE A 22 -33.87 4.10 44.06
CA ILE A 22 -34.16 5.52 43.81
C ILE A 22 -35.54 5.60 43.16
N ASN A 23 -36.49 6.14 43.94
CA ASN A 23 -37.79 6.59 43.50
C ASN A 23 -37.65 7.92 42.74
N TYR A 24 -38.25 8.04 41.55
CA TYR A 24 -38.66 9.34 41.02
C TYR A 24 -40.08 9.28 40.45
N HIS A 25 -40.86 10.27 40.88
CA HIS A 25 -42.24 10.55 40.54
C HIS A 25 -42.48 10.75 39.04
N GLN A 26 -43.60 10.23 38.55
CA GLN A 26 -44.28 10.70 37.34
C GLN A 26 -45.16 11.92 37.61
N PRO A 27 -45.47 12.68 36.55
CA PRO A 27 -46.87 13.01 36.27
C PRO A 27 -47.34 12.54 34.87
N LYS A 28 -48.60 12.08 34.87
CA LYS A 28 -49.53 11.81 33.75
C LYS A 28 -49.73 13.11 32.92
N SER A 29 -50.21 13.22 31.67
CA SER A 29 -51.00 12.47 30.69
C SER A 29 -50.91 13.34 29.40
N SER A 30 -50.82 12.87 28.15
CA SER A 30 -51.99 12.42 27.36
C SER A 30 -51.58 11.89 25.97
N ARG A 31 -52.06 10.66 25.65
CA ARG A 31 -52.61 10.10 24.39
C ARG A 31 -52.11 10.63 23.04
N ASN A 32 -51.93 9.86 21.95
CA ASN A 32 -52.03 8.46 21.51
C ASN A 32 -51.32 8.51 20.12
N VAL A 33 -50.60 7.50 19.63
CA VAL A 33 -51.13 6.41 18.79
C VAL A 33 -50.00 5.39 18.58
N ARG A 34 -50.42 4.14 18.58
CA ARG A 34 -49.66 2.89 18.64
C ARG A 34 -49.49 2.31 17.25
N ILE A 35 -48.27 2.00 16.82
CA ILE A 35 -48.00 0.87 15.91
C ILE A 35 -46.86 0.07 16.55
N GLN A 36 -47.22 -1.11 17.06
CA GLN A 36 -46.30 -2.13 17.55
C GLN A 36 -45.93 -3.04 16.38
N THR A 37 -44.63 -3.19 16.12
CA THR A 37 -44.10 -4.41 15.48
C THR A 37 -42.97 -4.94 16.35
N LYS A 38 -43.21 -6.12 16.93
CA LYS A 38 -42.26 -6.91 17.71
C LYS A 38 -41.11 -7.35 16.81
N LEU A 39 -39.87 -7.06 17.18
CA LEU A 39 -38.69 -7.77 16.67
C LEU A 39 -38.08 -8.56 17.84
N THR A 40 -38.39 -9.85 17.84
CA THR A 40 -37.78 -10.84 18.72
C THR A 40 -36.40 -11.17 18.18
N ALA A 41 -35.36 -10.97 19.01
CA ALA A 41 -34.00 -11.37 18.71
C ALA A 41 -33.91 -12.90 18.52
N LYS A 42 -33.30 -13.33 17.41
CA LYS A 42 -32.94 -14.74 17.18
C LYS A 42 -31.43 -14.81 16.97
N ARG A 43 -30.77 -15.63 17.79
CA ARG A 43 -29.38 -16.08 17.66
C ARG A 43 -29.16 -16.65 16.25
N LEU A 44 -28.04 -16.30 15.63
CA LEU A 44 -27.52 -16.87 14.40
C LEU A 44 -26.14 -17.47 14.72
N ASP A 45 -26.16 -18.68 15.24
CA ASP A 45 -25.12 -19.67 14.99
C ASP A 45 -25.81 -20.76 14.14
N ASP A 46 -25.14 -21.21 13.08
CA ASP A 46 -25.51 -22.22 12.06
C ASP A 46 -25.75 -21.63 10.63
N GLU A 47 -24.64 -21.62 9.86
CA GLU A 47 -24.53 -21.55 8.38
C GLU A 47 -25.03 -22.87 7.73
N PRO A 48 -24.91 -23.10 6.40
CA PRO A 48 -25.20 -22.28 5.21
C PRO A 48 -26.14 -23.03 4.23
N GLU A 49 -26.78 -22.36 3.28
CA GLU A 49 -27.01 -22.91 1.92
C GLU A 49 -27.66 -21.86 1.00
N ASN A 50 -27.09 -21.73 -0.20
CA ASN A 50 -27.66 -21.10 -1.39
C ASN A 50 -27.61 -19.56 -1.55
N PHE A 51 -26.39 -19.02 -1.66
CA PHE A 51 -26.12 -17.64 -2.09
C PHE A 51 -26.65 -17.32 -3.51
N GLU A 52 -26.77 -18.33 -4.38
CA GLU A 52 -27.30 -18.20 -5.75
C GLU A 52 -28.80 -17.84 -5.80
N GLU A 53 -29.57 -18.21 -4.78
CA GLU A 53 -31.01 -17.94 -4.71
C GLU A 53 -31.32 -16.49 -4.27
N TYR A 54 -30.40 -15.88 -3.51
CA TYR A 54 -30.45 -14.47 -3.13
C TYR A 54 -30.22 -13.53 -4.33
N ILE A 55 -29.36 -13.92 -5.27
CA ILE A 55 -29.12 -13.17 -6.52
C ILE A 55 -30.33 -13.29 -7.46
N ARG A 56 -31.00 -14.45 -7.49
CA ARG A 56 -32.08 -14.73 -8.44
C ARG A 56 -33.39 -14.01 -8.11
N THR A 57 -33.64 -13.70 -6.83
CA THR A 57 -34.92 -13.13 -6.35
C THR A 57 -35.04 -11.61 -6.45
N LYS A 58 -33.99 -10.88 -6.86
CA LYS A 58 -34.03 -9.41 -7.04
C LYS A 58 -34.01 -8.91 -8.49
N ASN A 59 -34.28 -9.78 -9.47
CA ASN A 59 -34.58 -9.36 -10.84
C ASN A 59 -35.97 -8.70 -10.92
N ILE A 60 -36.02 -7.39 -10.67
CA ILE A 60 -37.13 -6.53 -11.10
C ILE A 60 -36.95 -6.33 -12.61
N GLY A 61 -37.92 -6.83 -13.38
CA GLY A 61 -37.88 -6.85 -14.83
C GLY A 61 -37.76 -5.47 -15.46
N ILE A 62 -36.94 -5.41 -16.52
CA ILE A 62 -36.97 -4.31 -17.48
C ILE A 62 -37.35 -4.91 -18.83
N GLN A 63 -38.53 -4.51 -19.30
CA GLN A 63 -38.97 -4.70 -20.67
C GLN A 63 -37.99 -4.03 -21.63
N THR A 64 -37.71 -4.74 -22.72
CA THR A 64 -36.94 -4.30 -23.87
C THR A 64 -37.52 -3.01 -24.48
N ALA A 65 -36.74 -1.93 -24.45
CA ALA A 65 -36.84 -0.84 -25.41
C ALA A 65 -35.43 -0.55 -25.93
N SER A 66 -35.24 -0.69 -27.23
CA SER A 66 -34.01 -0.43 -27.94
C SER A 66 -33.70 1.06 -27.90
N THR A 67 -32.61 1.45 -27.24
CA THR A 67 -31.99 2.77 -27.38
C THR A 67 -30.49 2.56 -27.51
N ASP A 68 -29.96 2.97 -28.65
CA ASP A 68 -28.54 2.93 -28.98
C ASP A 68 -27.74 3.70 -27.93
N ILE A 69 -26.87 2.99 -27.21
CA ILE A 69 -25.90 3.59 -26.30
C ILE A 69 -24.72 4.05 -27.17
N VAL A 70 -24.62 5.35 -27.39
CA VAL A 70 -23.39 6.00 -27.84
C VAL A 70 -22.36 5.79 -26.73
N LEU A 71 -21.40 4.91 -26.99
CA LEU A 71 -20.23 4.72 -26.12
C LEU A 71 -19.37 5.98 -26.22
N ASP A 72 -19.08 6.58 -25.07
CA ASP A 72 -18.14 7.67 -24.90
C ASP A 72 -16.72 7.21 -25.33
N ASP A 73 -16.12 7.94 -26.29
CA ASP A 73 -14.83 7.66 -26.92
C ASP A 73 -13.67 7.47 -25.91
N ASN A 74 -13.81 8.01 -24.69
CA ASN A 74 -12.82 7.88 -23.63
C ASN A 74 -12.72 6.49 -22.99
N VAL A 75 -13.79 5.69 -23.01
CA VAL A 75 -13.77 4.29 -22.51
C VAL A 75 -13.09 3.37 -23.52
N GLU A 76 -13.30 3.64 -24.81
CA GLU A 76 -12.70 2.85 -25.88
C GLU A 76 -11.19 3.11 -26.00
N ASN A 77 -10.74 4.35 -25.79
CA ASN A 77 -9.32 4.70 -25.79
C ASN A 77 -8.52 4.06 -24.64
N ARG A 78 -9.10 3.95 -23.44
CA ARG A 78 -8.46 3.26 -22.30
C ARG A 78 -8.44 1.74 -22.45
N ARG A 79 -9.50 1.15 -23.02
CA ARG A 79 -9.53 -0.26 -23.43
C ARG A 79 -8.52 -0.56 -24.53
N LYS A 80 -8.31 0.35 -25.48
CA LYS A 80 -7.28 0.25 -26.53
C LYS A 80 -5.88 0.31 -25.92
N TYR A 81 -5.62 1.17 -24.94
CA TYR A 81 -4.33 1.26 -24.25
C TYR A 81 -3.96 -0.05 -23.52
N SER A 82 -4.86 -0.58 -22.68
CA SER A 82 -4.65 -1.85 -21.97
C SER A 82 -4.50 -3.05 -22.92
N ARG A 83 -5.28 -3.10 -24.02
CA ARG A 83 -5.15 -4.13 -25.07
C ARG A 83 -3.84 -4.02 -25.86
N ASN A 84 -3.37 -2.80 -26.14
CA ASN A 84 -2.11 -2.56 -26.85
C ASN A 84 -0.90 -2.96 -25.99
N GLN A 85 -0.92 -2.70 -24.68
CA GLN A 85 0.12 -3.20 -23.77
C GLN A 85 0.18 -4.74 -23.75
N ARG A 86 -0.96 -5.43 -23.75
CA ARG A 86 -1.01 -6.92 -23.83
C ARG A 86 -0.50 -7.48 -25.16
N ARG A 87 -0.68 -6.77 -26.28
CA ARG A 87 -0.14 -7.17 -27.60
C ARG A 87 1.37 -7.03 -27.68
N ASN A 88 1.94 -5.97 -27.10
CA ASN A 88 3.40 -5.78 -27.07
C ASN A 88 4.12 -6.88 -26.24
N ILE A 89 3.49 -7.40 -25.19
CA ILE A 89 4.04 -8.52 -24.40
C ILE A 89 4.06 -9.83 -25.20
N LYS A 90 3.01 -10.11 -25.99
CA LYS A 90 2.97 -11.32 -26.85
C LYS A 90 3.98 -11.25 -28.01
N ASN A 91 4.26 -10.06 -28.54
CA ASN A 91 5.21 -9.88 -29.63
C ASN A 91 6.67 -9.83 -29.15
N SER A 92 6.93 -9.56 -27.86
CA SER A 92 8.27 -9.59 -27.27
C SER A 92 8.75 -11.01 -26.90
N SER A 93 7.85 -12.00 -26.83
CA SER A 93 8.19 -13.39 -26.48
C SER A 93 8.47 -14.31 -27.67
N THR A 94 8.42 -13.78 -28.90
CA THR A 94 8.75 -14.50 -30.13
C THR A 94 9.51 -13.54 -31.03
N ASP A 95 10.84 -13.49 -30.89
CA ASP A 95 11.79 -13.20 -31.97
C ASP A 95 13.23 -13.25 -31.42
N GLU A 96 13.70 -14.45 -31.09
CA GLU A 96 15.12 -14.78 -31.22
C GLU A 96 15.25 -15.74 -32.40
N ASN A 97 15.70 -15.19 -33.54
CA ASN A 97 16.47 -15.81 -34.63
C ASN A 97 16.06 -15.20 -35.98
N LEU A 98 16.91 -14.34 -36.57
CA LEU A 98 17.53 -14.55 -37.89
C LEU A 98 18.19 -13.26 -38.42
N THR A 99 19.34 -13.49 -39.04
CA THR A 99 20.31 -12.60 -39.64
C THR A 99 19.88 -11.98 -40.98
N GLN A 100 20.44 -10.79 -41.22
CA GLN A 100 20.97 -10.21 -42.49
C GLN A 100 20.04 -9.59 -43.56
N GLU A 101 20.56 -8.44 -44.02
CA GLU A 101 20.49 -7.78 -45.35
C GLU A 101 19.23 -6.99 -45.80
N GLY A 102 19.45 -5.68 -46.05
CA GLY A 102 19.34 -5.15 -47.43
C GLY A 102 18.09 -4.34 -47.84
N THR A 103 18.34 -3.04 -48.10
CA THR A 103 17.75 -2.18 -49.16
C THR A 103 16.38 -1.45 -49.00
N ARG A 104 16.48 -0.12 -48.93
CA ARG A 104 15.88 0.93 -49.81
C ARG A 104 14.37 0.87 -50.14
N GLY A 105 13.61 1.91 -49.74
CA GLY A 105 12.32 2.23 -50.36
C GLY A 105 11.50 3.34 -49.68
N GLU A 106 11.55 4.53 -50.28
CA GLU A 106 10.51 5.57 -50.40
C GLU A 106 9.71 6.14 -49.21
N ARG A 107 9.93 7.44 -49.01
CA ARG A 107 9.05 8.40 -48.31
C ARG A 107 7.81 8.70 -49.15
N GLN A 108 6.63 8.67 -48.53
CA GLN A 108 5.48 9.42 -49.03
C GLN A 108 4.84 10.25 -47.92
N ARG A 109 4.72 11.54 -48.20
CA ARG A 109 4.32 12.64 -47.32
C ARG A 109 2.85 12.93 -47.62
N VAL A 110 1.97 12.83 -46.63
CA VAL A 110 0.57 13.29 -46.76
C VAL A 110 0.34 14.43 -45.76
N ARG A 111 -0.22 15.52 -46.29
CA ARG A 111 -0.47 16.81 -45.64
C ARG A 111 -1.64 16.72 -44.66
N LEU A 112 -1.51 17.41 -43.53
CA LEU A 112 -2.60 17.75 -42.62
C LEU A 112 -3.42 18.89 -43.23
N VAL A 113 -4.75 18.81 -43.08
CA VAL A 113 -5.70 19.90 -43.28
C VAL A 113 -6.19 20.29 -41.88
N GLU A 114 -6.03 21.57 -41.55
CA GLU A 114 -6.61 22.23 -40.38
C GLU A 114 -8.10 22.46 -40.62
N ASP A 115 -8.91 22.31 -39.57
CA ASP A 115 -10.19 22.99 -39.44
C ASP A 115 -10.47 23.31 -37.96
N SER A 116 -11.21 24.40 -37.81
CA SER A 116 -11.24 25.42 -36.77
C SER A 116 -12.19 25.22 -35.58
N ASP A 117 -11.85 25.91 -34.48
CA ASP A 117 -12.70 26.64 -33.51
C ASP A 117 -14.03 26.03 -33.02
N ILE A 118 -14.05 25.60 -31.75
CA ILE A 118 -15.23 25.66 -30.88
C ILE A 118 -14.81 26.14 -29.48
N ASP A 119 -15.25 27.34 -29.12
CA ASP A 119 -15.25 27.91 -27.78
C ASP A 119 -16.18 27.12 -26.84
N GLY A 120 -15.68 26.76 -25.66
CA GLY A 120 -16.42 26.00 -24.64
C GLY A 120 -16.04 26.43 -23.22
N ASN A 121 -16.16 27.72 -22.93
CA ASN A 121 -15.90 28.32 -21.63
C ASN A 121 -16.98 27.87 -20.61
N GLY A 122 -16.76 26.73 -19.95
CA GLY A 122 -17.69 26.16 -18.96
C GLY A 122 -17.21 24.91 -18.22
N SER A 123 -16.12 24.26 -18.65
CA SER A 123 -15.50 23.10 -17.98
C SER A 123 -14.38 23.48 -17.00
N ASP A 124 -13.73 24.62 -17.20
CA ASP A 124 -12.46 24.94 -16.56
C ASP A 124 -12.54 25.21 -15.06
N GLU A 125 -13.70 25.66 -14.56
CA GLU A 125 -13.85 26.08 -13.16
C GLU A 125 -14.18 24.90 -12.24
N GLN A 126 -14.85 23.87 -12.77
CA GLN A 126 -15.14 22.63 -12.05
C GLN A 126 -13.97 21.63 -12.13
N ASP A 127 -13.23 21.61 -13.25
CA ASP A 127 -12.00 20.84 -13.40
C ASP A 127 -10.85 21.38 -12.52
N LYS A 128 -10.75 22.70 -12.33
CA LYS A 128 -9.81 23.30 -11.37
C LYS A 128 -10.07 22.85 -9.94
N GLN A 129 -11.33 22.79 -9.52
CA GLN A 129 -11.71 22.48 -8.14
C GLN A 129 -11.55 20.99 -7.78
N ILE A 130 -11.57 20.08 -8.76
CA ILE A 130 -11.33 18.64 -8.56
C ILE A 130 -9.85 18.30 -8.70
N THR A 131 -9.11 18.99 -9.58
CA THR A 131 -7.64 18.91 -9.64
C THR A 131 -7.03 19.39 -8.33
N GLU A 132 -7.63 20.39 -7.66
CA GLU A 132 -7.30 20.83 -6.29
C GLU A 132 -7.48 19.75 -5.21
N ASN A 133 -8.36 18.77 -5.41
CA ASN A 133 -8.65 17.71 -4.43
C ASN A 133 -7.78 16.45 -4.60
N ILE A 134 -7.16 16.27 -5.77
CA ILE A 134 -6.06 15.31 -5.96
C ILE A 134 -4.74 15.89 -5.37
N THR A 135 -4.63 17.22 -5.26
CA THR A 135 -3.37 17.94 -5.00
C THR A 135 -3.13 18.42 -3.55
N LYS A 136 -3.98 18.03 -2.56
CA LYS A 136 -3.63 18.12 -1.12
C LYS A 136 -2.63 17.01 -0.71
N ASP A 137 -1.55 16.91 -1.48
CA ASP A 137 -0.45 15.96 -1.37
C ASP A 137 0.70 16.57 -0.56
N ILE A 138 0.42 16.92 0.68
CA ILE A 138 1.45 17.31 1.64
C ILE A 138 1.54 16.17 2.64
N ASN A 139 2.55 15.32 2.51
CA ASN A 139 2.80 14.21 3.46
C ASN A 139 3.45 14.67 4.76
N LYS A 140 3.45 15.99 5.03
CA LYS A 140 4.02 16.59 6.23
C LYS A 140 2.87 16.97 7.17
N SER A 141 2.87 16.42 8.38
CA SER A 141 1.99 16.92 9.44
C SER A 141 2.55 18.23 9.98
N ASP A 142 1.69 19.24 10.13
CA ASP A 142 2.01 20.56 10.70
C ASP A 142 2.32 20.46 12.19
N GLY A 143 3.48 19.89 12.56
CA GLY A 143 3.99 19.85 13.93
C GLY A 143 3.16 19.03 14.94
N ALA A 144 1.95 18.58 14.60
CA ALA A 144 1.15 17.68 15.40
C ALA A 144 1.68 16.25 15.22
N GLU A 145 2.18 15.67 16.30
CA GLU A 145 2.60 14.28 16.36
C GLU A 145 1.35 13.40 16.27
N LEU A 146 1.01 12.95 15.05
CA LEU A 146 -0.14 12.08 14.87
C LEU A 146 0.09 10.75 15.55
N SER A 147 -0.97 10.20 16.13
CA SER A 147 -0.89 8.89 16.75
C SER A 147 -0.57 7.81 15.70
N PRO A 148 0.09 6.72 16.12
CA PRO A 148 0.37 5.58 15.26
C PRO A 148 -0.87 5.06 14.53
N ILE A 149 -0.66 4.47 13.36
CA ILE A 149 -1.67 3.69 12.63
C ILE A 149 -1.73 2.32 13.31
N ALA A 150 -2.76 2.12 14.13
CA ALA A 150 -2.92 0.96 15.00
C ALA A 150 -4.39 0.52 15.09
N GLY A 151 -4.63 -0.65 15.69
CA GLY A 151 -5.95 -1.23 15.95
C GLY A 151 -6.50 -2.06 14.78
N TYR A 152 -6.06 -1.80 13.55
CA TYR A 152 -6.41 -2.62 12.39
C TYR A 152 -5.80 -4.04 12.47
N SER A 153 -4.72 -4.23 13.24
CA SER A 153 -4.06 -5.52 13.46
C SER A 153 -4.98 -6.53 14.16
N GLU A 154 -5.94 -6.06 14.96
CA GLU A 154 -6.89 -6.85 15.72
C GLU A 154 -8.06 -7.35 14.86
N GLU A 155 -8.24 -6.79 13.65
CA GLU A 155 -9.22 -7.31 12.70
C GLU A 155 -8.82 -8.73 12.24
N PRO A 156 -9.81 -9.62 12.02
CA PRO A 156 -9.54 -10.91 11.41
C PRO A 156 -9.02 -10.73 9.99
N LEU A 157 -8.13 -11.63 9.56
CA LEU A 157 -7.75 -11.70 8.15
C LEU A 157 -8.95 -12.26 7.35
N LEU A 158 -9.46 -11.47 6.41
CA LEU A 158 -10.68 -11.77 5.66
C LEU A 158 -10.40 -11.82 4.15
N PRO A 159 -11.21 -12.55 3.36
CA PRO A 159 -11.23 -12.43 1.90
C PRO A 159 -11.53 -11.00 1.46
N LEU A 160 -11.06 -10.60 0.27
CA LEU A 160 -11.08 -9.22 -0.22
C LEU A 160 -12.49 -8.63 -0.21
N ALA A 161 -13.49 -9.37 -0.71
CA ALA A 161 -14.88 -8.90 -0.72
C ALA A 161 -15.41 -8.58 0.69
N ARG A 162 -15.10 -9.41 1.70
CA ARG A 162 -15.50 -9.18 3.10
C ARG A 162 -14.67 -8.07 3.75
N ALA A 163 -13.40 -7.94 3.39
CA ALA A 163 -12.53 -6.87 3.85
C ALA A 163 -12.98 -5.48 3.35
N CYS A 164 -13.54 -5.43 2.14
CA CYS A 164 -14.09 -4.23 1.51
C CYS A 164 -15.55 -3.93 1.86
N ALA A 165 -16.29 -4.84 2.49
CA ALA A 165 -17.71 -4.63 2.80
C ALA A 165 -18.03 -3.33 3.59
N PRO A 166 -17.22 -2.88 4.58
CA PRO A 166 -17.47 -1.61 5.25
C PRO A 166 -17.26 -0.37 4.37
N LEU A 167 -16.63 -0.53 3.22
CA LEU A 167 -16.25 0.54 2.30
C LEU A 167 -17.28 0.78 1.19
N THR A 168 -18.31 -0.07 1.06
CA THR A 168 -19.32 -0.01 -0.01
C THR A 168 -20.08 1.31 -0.05
N GLU A 169 -20.38 1.89 1.11
CA GLU A 169 -21.07 3.19 1.20
C GLU A 169 -20.13 4.40 1.00
N ILE A 170 -18.82 4.18 1.02
CA ILE A 170 -17.80 5.23 0.87
C ILE A 170 -17.42 5.40 -0.61
N PHE A 171 -17.42 4.29 -1.35
CA PHE A 171 -16.85 4.22 -2.69
C PHE A 171 -17.88 3.86 -3.74
N HIS A 172 -17.92 4.68 -4.80
CA HIS A 172 -18.76 4.41 -5.96
C HIS A 172 -18.30 3.14 -6.68
N ASN A 173 -19.25 2.24 -6.96
CA ASN A 173 -19.03 1.01 -7.73
C ASN A 173 -17.89 0.12 -7.19
N LEU A 174 -17.67 0.10 -5.87
CA LEU A 174 -16.59 -0.68 -5.24
C LEU A 174 -16.63 -2.16 -5.61
N SER A 175 -17.82 -2.77 -5.70
CA SER A 175 -17.97 -4.19 -6.04
C SER A 175 -17.35 -4.52 -7.39
N PHE A 176 -17.55 -3.67 -8.40
CA PHE A 176 -16.95 -3.85 -9.72
C PHE A 176 -15.42 -3.87 -9.65
N TYR A 177 -14.80 -2.94 -8.90
CA TYR A 177 -13.35 -2.89 -8.78
C TYR A 177 -12.78 -4.05 -7.97
N VAL A 178 -13.50 -4.52 -6.94
CA VAL A 178 -13.15 -5.75 -6.21
C VAL A 178 -13.18 -6.96 -7.14
N ASP A 179 -14.25 -7.12 -7.92
CA ASP A 179 -14.39 -8.23 -8.88
C ASP A 179 -13.32 -8.16 -9.97
N LEU A 180 -13.01 -6.96 -10.47
CA LEU A 180 -11.94 -6.72 -11.42
C LEU A 180 -10.58 -7.14 -10.83
N ALA A 181 -10.27 -6.72 -9.60
CA ALA A 181 -9.01 -7.06 -8.94
C ALA A 181 -8.87 -8.58 -8.69
N LEU A 182 -9.95 -9.27 -8.33
CA LEU A 182 -9.96 -10.72 -8.17
C LEU A 182 -9.78 -11.43 -9.50
N THR A 183 -10.53 -11.03 -10.54
CA THR A 183 -10.52 -11.66 -11.87
C THR A 183 -9.17 -11.52 -12.57
N GLU A 184 -8.50 -10.39 -12.37
CA GLU A 184 -7.17 -10.16 -12.96
C GLU A 184 -6.01 -10.72 -12.12
N THR A 185 -6.30 -11.22 -10.92
CA THR A 185 -5.30 -11.89 -10.10
C THR A 185 -5.17 -13.35 -10.55
N PRO A 186 -3.95 -13.86 -10.82
CA PRO A 186 -3.76 -15.26 -11.20
C PRO A 186 -4.27 -16.22 -10.12
N GLU A 187 -4.76 -17.39 -10.51
CA GLU A 187 -5.19 -18.45 -9.57
C GLU A 187 -4.07 -18.90 -8.62
N GLN A 188 -2.81 -18.76 -9.06
CA GLN A 188 -1.60 -19.01 -8.27
C GLN A 188 -0.75 -17.74 -8.29
N PRO A 189 -1.02 -16.76 -7.41
CA PRO A 189 -0.20 -15.57 -7.30
C PRO A 189 1.24 -15.94 -6.90
N PRO A 190 2.24 -15.16 -7.36
CA PRO A 190 3.62 -15.37 -6.94
C PRO A 190 3.85 -14.99 -5.46
N ASP A 191 5.08 -15.18 -5.01
CA ASP A 191 5.57 -14.73 -3.69
C ASP A 191 4.85 -15.32 -2.47
N GLY A 192 4.10 -16.42 -2.67
CA GLY A 192 3.38 -17.12 -1.62
C GLY A 192 2.18 -16.33 -1.07
N LEU A 193 1.68 -15.36 -1.84
CA LEU A 193 0.44 -14.65 -1.51
C LEU A 193 -0.78 -15.49 -1.88
N SER A 194 -1.82 -15.41 -1.06
CA SER A 194 -3.15 -15.87 -1.46
C SER A 194 -3.75 -14.96 -2.55
N ILE A 195 -4.80 -15.45 -3.23
CA ILE A 195 -5.53 -14.67 -4.23
C ILE A 195 -6.04 -13.35 -3.63
N ASP A 196 -6.67 -13.39 -2.46
CA ASP A 196 -7.21 -12.19 -1.80
C ASP A 196 -6.11 -11.19 -1.40
N GLU A 197 -4.94 -11.66 -0.95
CA GLU A 197 -3.81 -10.81 -0.60
C GLU A 197 -3.22 -10.12 -1.84
N SER A 198 -2.99 -10.87 -2.92
CA SER A 198 -2.52 -10.31 -4.19
C SER A 198 -3.57 -9.37 -4.80
N ALA A 199 -4.85 -9.73 -4.75
CA ALA A 199 -5.94 -8.90 -5.25
C ALA A 199 -6.13 -7.62 -4.43
N ALA A 200 -5.85 -7.64 -3.13
CA ALA A 200 -5.85 -6.42 -2.31
C ALA A 200 -4.79 -5.41 -2.78
N ILE A 201 -3.59 -5.90 -3.15
CA ILE A 201 -2.54 -5.09 -3.76
C ILE A 201 -2.98 -4.58 -5.13
N ARG A 202 -3.54 -5.46 -5.98
CA ARG A 202 -4.07 -5.05 -7.29
C ARG A 202 -5.12 -3.95 -7.15
N LEU A 203 -6.10 -4.13 -6.28
CA LEU A 203 -7.17 -3.16 -6.02
C LEU A 203 -6.62 -1.79 -5.59
N TYR A 204 -5.57 -1.76 -4.77
CA TYR A 204 -4.91 -0.51 -4.38
C TYR A 204 -4.37 0.24 -5.61
N THR A 205 -3.83 -0.46 -6.61
CA THR A 205 -3.20 0.14 -7.80
C THR A 205 -4.17 0.49 -8.94
N ILE A 206 -5.44 0.09 -8.87
CA ILE A 206 -6.40 0.39 -9.94
C ILE A 206 -6.82 1.86 -9.84
N GLU A 207 -6.66 2.60 -10.95
CA GLU A 207 -7.25 3.92 -11.11
C GLU A 207 -8.73 3.81 -11.46
N TRP A 208 -9.55 4.61 -10.80
CA TRP A 208 -10.99 4.60 -10.97
C TRP A 208 -11.45 5.68 -11.96
N ASP A 209 -12.67 5.53 -12.47
CA ASP A 209 -13.20 6.47 -13.42
C ASP A 209 -13.57 7.80 -12.75
N ARG A 210 -13.15 8.90 -13.38
CA ARG A 210 -13.52 10.26 -12.97
C ARG A 210 -15.05 10.41 -13.03
N PRO A 211 -15.66 11.17 -12.09
CA PRO A 211 -15.03 12.03 -11.08
C PRO A 211 -14.73 11.33 -9.74
N HIS A 212 -14.84 10.00 -9.66
CA HIS A 212 -14.74 9.27 -8.40
C HIS A 212 -13.28 9.03 -7.98
N ARG A 213 -13.01 9.10 -6.68
CA ARG A 213 -11.67 8.84 -6.14
C ARG A 213 -11.42 7.34 -6.04
N SER A 214 -10.27 6.92 -6.56
CA SER A 214 -9.72 5.57 -6.39
C SER A 214 -9.49 5.21 -4.92
N LEU A 215 -9.47 3.91 -4.62
CA LEU A 215 -9.22 3.40 -3.26
C LEU A 215 -7.94 3.96 -2.64
N TYR A 216 -6.81 3.90 -3.37
CA TYR A 216 -5.54 4.45 -2.86
C TYR A 216 -5.64 5.95 -2.61
N SER A 217 -6.33 6.69 -3.47
CA SER A 217 -6.44 8.15 -3.37
C SER A 217 -7.11 8.53 -2.05
N LEU A 218 -8.30 7.97 -1.79
CA LEU A 218 -9.05 8.30 -0.57
C LEU A 218 -8.43 7.70 0.70
N LEU A 219 -7.87 6.47 0.62
CA LEU A 219 -7.14 5.87 1.75
C LEU A 219 -5.93 6.73 2.15
N ASN A 220 -5.08 7.12 1.18
CA ASN A 220 -3.91 7.96 1.46
C ASN A 220 -4.29 9.35 1.96
N PHE A 221 -5.42 9.89 1.50
CA PHE A 221 -5.97 11.13 2.07
C PHE A 221 -6.30 10.97 3.56
N ASN A 222 -6.99 9.90 3.95
CA ASN A 222 -7.35 9.66 5.35
C ASN A 222 -6.12 9.34 6.23
N LEU A 223 -5.10 8.68 5.68
CA LEU A 223 -3.84 8.41 6.39
C LEU A 223 -3.08 9.70 6.75
N LYS A 224 -3.11 10.69 5.84
CA LYS A 224 -2.52 12.01 6.06
C LYS A 224 -3.30 12.86 7.07
N ASN A 225 -4.60 12.61 7.20
CA ASN A 225 -5.47 13.43 8.04
C ASN A 225 -5.25 13.15 9.53
N ASN A 226 -5.49 14.16 10.36
CA ASN A 226 -5.28 14.09 11.81
C ASN A 226 -6.34 13.22 12.52
N ASP A 227 -7.46 12.97 11.85
CA ASP A 227 -8.54 12.12 12.36
C ASP A 227 -8.28 10.65 12.05
N ARG A 228 -7.77 9.91 13.04
CA ARG A 228 -7.55 8.45 12.94
C ARG A 228 -8.84 7.65 12.94
N GLU A 229 -9.95 8.19 13.44
CA GLU A 229 -11.24 7.50 13.41
C GLU A 229 -11.77 7.38 11.98
N ALA A 230 -11.39 8.31 11.08
CA ALA A 230 -11.66 8.22 9.64
C ALA A 230 -11.06 6.96 8.98
N LEU A 231 -10.07 6.31 9.59
CA LEU A 231 -9.50 5.06 9.11
C LEU A 231 -10.29 3.82 9.54
N ARG A 232 -11.20 3.90 10.52
CA ARG A 232 -11.91 2.72 11.03
C ARG A 232 -12.63 1.90 9.96
N PRO A 233 -13.35 2.49 9.00
CA PRO A 233 -13.99 1.72 7.93
C PRO A 233 -12.98 0.92 7.09
N TYR A 234 -11.73 1.37 7.04
CA TYR A 234 -10.66 0.76 6.26
C TYR A 234 -9.92 -0.36 7.00
N PHE A 235 -10.12 -0.54 8.30
CA PHE A 235 -9.27 -1.44 9.10
C PHE A 235 -9.21 -2.87 8.56
N LYS A 236 -10.35 -3.43 8.12
CA LYS A 236 -10.39 -4.77 7.52
C LYS A 236 -9.62 -4.85 6.20
N TYR A 237 -9.72 -3.83 5.36
CA TYR A 237 -8.94 -3.74 4.13
C TYR A 237 -7.45 -3.51 4.42
N ILE A 238 -7.10 -2.59 5.31
CA ILE A 238 -5.73 -2.31 5.73
C ILE A 238 -5.07 -3.56 6.32
N LYS A 239 -5.81 -4.34 7.13
CA LYS A 239 -5.36 -5.64 7.65
C LYS A 239 -4.95 -6.58 6.54
N LEU A 240 -5.81 -6.79 5.54
CA LEU A 240 -5.53 -7.67 4.41
C LEU A 240 -4.36 -7.14 3.57
N PHE A 241 -4.40 -5.86 3.22
CA PHE A 241 -3.41 -5.21 2.36
C PHE A 241 -2.01 -5.19 2.98
N LEU A 242 -1.88 -4.80 4.26
CA LEU A 242 -0.59 -4.83 4.96
C LEU A 242 -0.12 -6.26 5.24
N THR A 243 -1.03 -7.22 5.46
CA THR A 243 -0.64 -8.63 5.54
C THR A 243 0.05 -9.07 4.25
N ALA A 244 -0.53 -8.72 3.09
CA ALA A 244 0.05 -9.00 1.77
C ALA A 244 1.43 -8.33 1.60
N LEU A 245 1.51 -7.01 1.83
CA LEU A 245 2.76 -6.25 1.66
C LEU A 245 3.88 -6.73 2.59
N ILE A 246 3.58 -7.12 3.82
CA ILE A 246 4.59 -7.56 4.79
C ILE A 246 5.10 -8.98 4.51
N LYS A 247 4.31 -9.81 3.83
CA LYS A 247 4.78 -11.12 3.33
C LYS A 247 5.81 -10.97 2.21
N LEU A 248 5.71 -9.91 1.41
CA LEU A 248 6.70 -9.62 0.38
C LEU A 248 8.06 -9.27 1.01
N PRO A 249 9.18 -9.73 0.42
CA PRO A 249 10.51 -9.40 0.92
C PRO A 249 10.79 -7.89 0.77
N CYS A 250 11.53 -7.32 1.73
CA CYS A 250 12.12 -6.00 1.52
C CYS A 250 13.05 -6.05 0.31
N VAL A 251 12.92 -5.10 -0.59
CA VAL A 251 13.98 -4.86 -1.58
C VAL A 251 15.26 -4.39 -0.85
N PRO A 252 16.46 -4.69 -1.39
CA PRO A 252 17.69 -4.09 -0.87
C PRO A 252 17.57 -2.57 -0.84
N SER A 253 18.29 -1.91 0.08
CA SER A 253 18.29 -0.45 0.14
C SER A 253 18.65 0.16 -1.21
N LEU A 254 17.81 1.05 -1.73
CA LEU A 254 17.96 1.67 -3.04
C LEU A 254 17.35 3.08 -3.05
N THR A 255 17.64 3.83 -4.11
CA THR A 255 16.93 5.07 -4.41
C THR A 255 15.69 4.77 -5.24
N VAL A 256 14.53 5.24 -4.79
CA VAL A 256 13.27 5.21 -5.54
C VAL A 256 12.78 6.62 -5.83
N TRP A 257 11.97 6.77 -6.87
CA TRP A 257 11.54 8.05 -7.39
C TRP A 257 10.02 8.21 -7.33
N ARG A 258 9.56 9.41 -7.01
CA ARG A 258 8.14 9.77 -7.07
C ARG A 258 7.97 11.17 -7.63
N GLY A 259 7.17 11.29 -8.69
CA GLY A 259 6.75 12.56 -9.25
C GLY A 259 5.46 13.08 -8.62
N VAL A 260 5.34 14.41 -8.53
CA VAL A 260 4.09 15.12 -8.22
C VAL A 260 4.03 16.38 -9.07
N THR A 261 2.86 16.70 -9.63
CA THR A 261 2.58 17.87 -10.49
C THR A 261 2.34 19.17 -9.71
N LYS A 262 3.16 19.45 -8.68
CA LYS A 262 3.17 20.74 -7.96
C LYS A 262 4.53 21.04 -7.34
N ASP A 263 4.77 22.29 -6.99
CA ASP A 263 5.92 22.71 -6.17
C ASP A 263 5.67 22.38 -4.69
N LEU A 264 6.57 21.59 -4.10
CA LEU A 264 6.59 21.24 -2.68
C LEU A 264 7.86 21.70 -1.99
N SER A 265 8.75 22.41 -2.67
CA SER A 265 10.07 22.79 -2.14
C SER A 265 9.97 23.57 -0.83
N GLY A 266 9.02 24.50 -0.72
CA GLY A 266 8.77 25.27 0.51
C GLY A 266 8.36 24.42 1.72
N GLU A 267 7.78 23.24 1.50
CA GLU A 267 7.28 22.38 2.57
C GLU A 267 8.37 21.45 3.14
N PHE A 268 9.44 21.20 2.40
CA PHE A 268 10.46 20.21 2.76
C PHE A 268 11.86 20.82 2.96
N PRO A 269 12.07 21.82 3.83
CA PRO A 269 13.38 22.43 3.98
C PRO A 269 14.46 21.41 4.40
N PRO A 270 15.70 21.48 3.86
CA PRO A 270 16.78 20.57 4.24
C PRO A 270 17.02 20.50 5.74
N GLY A 271 17.37 19.31 6.24
CA GLY A 271 17.55 19.02 7.67
C GLY A 271 16.26 18.72 8.43
N THR A 272 15.09 18.86 7.78
CA THR A 272 13.79 18.58 8.42
C THR A 272 13.56 17.08 8.54
N ALA A 273 13.28 16.61 9.75
CA ALA A 273 12.72 15.28 9.98
C ALA A 273 11.19 15.31 9.83
N LEU A 274 10.62 14.30 9.19
CA LEU A 274 9.18 14.18 8.97
C LEU A 274 8.72 12.71 8.98
N THR A 275 7.42 12.54 9.20
CA THR A 275 6.73 11.25 9.06
C THR A 275 5.85 11.28 7.83
N TRP A 276 6.14 10.41 6.88
CA TRP A 276 5.39 10.21 5.65
C TRP A 276 4.21 9.27 5.94
N TRP A 277 3.03 9.85 6.16
CA TRP A 277 1.87 9.12 6.69
C TRP A 277 1.12 8.26 5.65
N ALA A 278 1.12 8.62 4.37
CA ALA A 278 0.48 7.84 3.32
C ALA A 278 1.33 6.65 2.87
N PHE A 279 0.72 5.66 2.22
CA PHE A 279 1.48 4.77 1.35
C PHE A 279 2.06 5.59 0.20
N SER A 280 3.29 5.31 -0.19
CA SER A 280 3.92 5.96 -1.35
C SER A 280 4.15 4.94 -2.43
N SER A 281 3.49 5.11 -3.57
CA SER A 281 3.88 4.44 -4.80
C SER A 281 5.06 5.20 -5.41
N CYS A 282 6.14 4.48 -5.65
CA CYS A 282 7.39 4.98 -6.22
C CYS A 282 7.84 4.03 -7.34
N THR A 283 8.75 4.48 -8.19
CA THR A 283 9.33 3.66 -9.27
C THR A 283 10.85 3.67 -9.20
N THR A 284 11.48 2.62 -9.72
CA THR A 284 12.91 2.62 -10.03
C THR A 284 13.21 3.12 -11.45
N GLU A 285 12.19 3.20 -12.30
CA GLU A 285 12.29 3.54 -13.72
C GLU A 285 11.88 4.98 -13.98
N MET A 286 12.86 5.84 -14.25
CA MET A 286 12.61 7.28 -14.43
C MET A 286 11.70 7.58 -15.63
N THR A 287 11.70 6.73 -16.66
CA THR A 287 10.87 6.88 -17.86
C THR A 287 9.38 6.84 -17.55
N VAL A 288 8.97 6.12 -16.48
CA VAL A 288 7.58 6.10 -16.01
C VAL A 288 7.13 7.52 -15.64
N LEU A 289 8.03 8.33 -15.08
CA LEU A 289 7.70 9.68 -14.59
C LEU A 289 7.47 10.70 -15.71
N GLU A 290 7.85 10.40 -16.95
CA GLU A 290 7.59 11.29 -18.10
C GLU A 290 6.08 11.44 -18.39
N ASN A 291 5.24 10.55 -17.86
CA ASN A 291 3.78 10.66 -17.93
C ASN A 291 3.27 11.86 -17.11
N ASP A 292 2.40 12.67 -17.72
CA ASP A 292 1.79 13.86 -17.12
C ASP A 292 0.92 13.57 -15.89
N MET A 293 0.49 12.32 -15.70
CA MET A 293 -0.18 11.89 -14.47
C MET A 293 0.77 11.87 -13.25
N TYR A 294 2.08 11.77 -13.48
CA TYR A 294 3.09 11.64 -12.43
C TYR A 294 3.93 12.91 -12.28
N LEU A 295 4.98 13.07 -13.09
CA LEU A 295 5.82 14.26 -13.08
C LEU A 295 5.55 15.12 -14.31
N GLY A 296 5.45 14.49 -15.49
CA GLY A 296 5.33 15.18 -16.76
C GLY A 296 6.53 16.07 -17.08
N GLN A 297 6.39 16.92 -18.09
CA GLN A 297 7.45 17.82 -18.56
C GLN A 297 7.15 19.31 -18.32
N GLU A 298 5.93 19.64 -17.89
CA GLU A 298 5.43 21.02 -17.80
C GLU A 298 4.81 21.33 -16.43
N GLY A 299 4.56 22.61 -16.17
CA GLY A 299 4.01 23.08 -14.89
C GLY A 299 4.99 22.97 -13.72
N ASP A 300 4.53 23.44 -12.55
CA ASP A 300 5.24 23.21 -11.29
C ASP A 300 5.22 21.73 -10.96
N ARG A 301 6.38 21.16 -10.67
CA ARG A 301 6.54 19.73 -10.46
C ARG A 301 7.68 19.41 -9.51
N THR A 302 7.44 18.43 -8.66
CA THR A 302 8.38 17.96 -7.65
C THR A 302 8.75 16.51 -7.91
N LEU A 303 10.04 16.23 -8.02
CA LEU A 303 10.62 14.90 -8.04
C LEU A 303 11.22 14.58 -6.68
N PHE A 304 10.64 13.61 -5.98
CA PHE A 304 11.24 13.03 -4.79
C PHE A 304 12.25 11.96 -5.18
N SER A 305 13.48 12.12 -4.69
CA SER A 305 14.52 11.09 -4.67
C SER A 305 14.57 10.51 -3.26
N VAL A 306 14.27 9.23 -3.08
CA VAL A 306 14.13 8.63 -1.74
C VAL A 306 15.12 7.48 -1.54
N GLU A 307 16.10 7.63 -0.65
CA GLU A 307 16.89 6.50 -0.13
C GLU A 307 15.99 5.62 0.76
N ALA A 308 15.42 4.56 0.19
CA ALA A 308 14.49 3.65 0.86
C ALA A 308 15.22 2.44 1.47
N ILE A 309 14.80 2.01 2.66
CA ILE A 309 15.38 0.88 3.40
C ILE A 309 14.42 -0.30 3.58
N ASN A 310 13.12 -0.10 3.38
CA ASN A 310 12.10 -1.14 3.55
C ASN A 310 11.01 -1.08 2.46
N GLY A 311 11.37 -0.68 1.24
CA GLY A 311 10.44 -0.76 0.11
C GLY A 311 9.96 -2.19 -0.15
N ARG A 312 8.79 -2.34 -0.77
CA ARG A 312 8.28 -3.62 -1.28
C ARG A 312 7.98 -3.46 -2.76
N THR A 313 8.58 -4.32 -3.58
CA THR A 313 8.14 -4.39 -4.98
C THR A 313 6.77 -5.04 -5.03
N ILE A 314 5.86 -4.43 -5.78
CA ILE A 314 4.53 -4.99 -6.03
C ILE A 314 4.29 -5.24 -7.51
N LYS A 315 5.34 -5.19 -8.35
CA LYS A 315 5.26 -5.35 -9.80
C LYS A 315 4.40 -6.54 -10.24
N ALA A 316 4.57 -7.70 -9.58
CA ALA A 316 3.87 -8.92 -9.92
C ALA A 316 2.38 -8.94 -9.47
N HIS A 317 1.98 -8.00 -8.62
CA HIS A 317 0.66 -7.92 -8.01
C HIS A 317 -0.10 -6.64 -8.41
N SER A 318 0.59 -5.66 -9.01
CA SER A 318 0.01 -4.39 -9.47
C SER A 318 -0.85 -4.59 -10.72
N HIS A 319 -1.82 -3.70 -10.90
CA HIS A 319 -2.58 -3.55 -12.14
C HIS A 319 -1.67 -3.05 -13.28
N PHE A 320 -0.64 -2.26 -12.96
CA PHE A 320 0.31 -1.69 -13.91
C PHE A 320 1.70 -2.35 -13.80
N ILE A 321 1.85 -3.52 -14.43
CA ILE A 321 3.07 -4.35 -14.33
C ILE A 321 4.33 -3.62 -14.86
N THR A 322 4.18 -2.63 -15.74
CA THR A 322 5.31 -1.92 -16.37
C THR A 322 5.92 -0.81 -15.52
N GLU A 323 5.34 -0.48 -14.37
CA GLU A 323 5.76 0.70 -13.59
C GLU A 323 6.91 0.43 -12.62
N ASP A 324 7.35 -0.83 -12.51
CA ASP A 324 8.39 -1.27 -11.56
C ASP A 324 8.13 -0.73 -10.14
N GLU A 325 6.86 -0.84 -9.73
CA GLU A 325 6.31 -0.17 -8.58
C GLU A 325 6.92 -0.70 -7.26
N ILE A 326 7.49 0.23 -6.49
CA ILE A 326 7.97 0.03 -5.13
C ILE A 326 7.06 0.83 -4.18
N VAL A 327 6.39 0.13 -3.27
CA VAL A 327 5.57 0.75 -2.23
C VAL A 327 6.40 1.01 -0.98
N LEU A 328 6.35 2.25 -0.50
CA LEU A 328 6.78 2.61 0.84
C LEU A 328 5.60 2.56 1.81
N MET A 329 5.82 2.02 3.00
CA MET A 329 4.79 1.87 4.03
C MET A 329 4.35 3.22 4.61
N PRO A 330 3.11 3.35 5.11
CA PRO A 330 2.65 4.54 5.79
C PRO A 330 3.35 4.70 7.14
N GLY A 331 3.38 5.94 7.64
CA GLY A 331 4.10 6.28 8.86
C GLY A 331 5.63 6.20 8.71
N THR A 332 6.15 6.23 7.48
CA THR A 332 7.59 6.12 7.24
C THR A 332 8.33 7.36 7.71
N HIS A 333 9.38 7.21 8.52
CA HIS A 333 10.19 8.34 8.96
C HIS A 333 11.26 8.67 7.93
N MET A 334 11.41 9.97 7.64
CA MET A 334 12.38 10.47 6.68
C MET A 334 13.04 11.75 7.18
N ILE A 335 14.21 12.06 6.63
CA ILE A 335 14.87 13.35 6.77
C ILE A 335 15.11 13.94 5.37
N VAL A 336 14.84 15.23 5.21
CA VAL A 336 15.22 15.95 4.00
C VAL A 336 16.73 16.15 4.02
N GLN A 337 17.44 15.54 3.08
CA GLN A 337 18.89 15.67 2.94
C GLN A 337 19.25 16.95 2.20
N SER A 338 18.61 17.20 1.06
CA SER A 338 18.91 18.32 0.19
C SER A 338 17.74 18.64 -0.75
N GLN A 339 17.83 19.79 -1.40
CA GLN A 339 16.95 20.19 -2.48
C GLN A 339 17.77 20.75 -3.65
N LEU A 340 17.23 20.65 -4.86
CA LEU A 340 17.81 21.21 -6.08
C LEU A 340 16.69 21.66 -7.03
N SER A 341 16.83 22.82 -7.67
CA SER A 341 15.94 23.27 -8.74
C SER A 341 16.72 23.38 -10.05
N PRO A 342 16.88 22.26 -10.79
CA PRO A 342 17.79 22.21 -11.94
C PRO A 342 17.22 22.89 -13.21
N ALA A 343 15.91 23.10 -13.25
CA ALA A 343 15.20 23.75 -14.35
C ALA A 343 14.03 24.58 -13.80
N ALA A 344 13.48 25.46 -14.63
CA ALA A 344 12.28 26.22 -14.28
C ALA A 344 11.14 25.25 -13.91
N ASN A 345 10.47 25.55 -12.79
CA ASN A 345 9.29 24.83 -12.28
C ASN A 345 9.56 23.35 -11.93
N LEU A 346 10.81 22.88 -11.93
CA LEU A 346 11.20 21.54 -11.50
C LEU A 346 11.99 21.61 -10.20
N TYR A 347 11.47 20.94 -9.18
CA TYR A 347 12.05 20.87 -7.84
C TYR A 347 12.40 19.42 -7.51
N ILE A 348 13.64 19.17 -7.13
CA ILE A 348 14.11 17.85 -6.67
C ILE A 348 14.29 17.91 -5.17
N ILE A 349 13.64 16.99 -4.45
CA ILE A 349 13.75 16.86 -3.00
C ILE A 349 14.38 15.50 -2.69
N HIS A 350 15.54 15.52 -2.06
CA HIS A 350 16.22 14.30 -1.62
C HIS A 350 15.81 13.95 -0.19
N LEU A 351 15.14 12.81 -0.04
CA LEU A 351 14.72 12.23 1.22
C LEU A 351 15.55 11.00 1.55
N LYS A 352 15.89 10.85 2.82
CA LYS A 352 16.48 9.64 3.35
C LYS A 352 15.56 9.01 4.37
N GLN A 353 15.16 7.77 4.12
CA GLN A 353 14.41 7.00 5.10
C GLN A 353 15.29 6.65 6.30
N ILE A 354 14.72 6.75 7.49
CA ILE A 354 15.38 6.37 8.75
C ILE A 354 14.57 5.31 9.48
N GLU A 355 15.26 4.45 10.22
CA GLU A 355 14.59 3.54 11.14
C GLU A 355 13.96 4.35 12.29
N PRO A 356 12.68 4.14 12.59
CA PRO A 356 11.97 4.92 13.58
C PRO A 356 12.38 4.49 14.99
N LYS A 357 12.46 5.45 15.91
CA LYS A 357 12.66 5.16 17.34
C LYS A 357 11.38 4.62 17.98
N VAL A 358 10.23 5.02 17.45
CA VAL A 358 8.89 4.62 17.89
C VAL A 358 8.10 4.15 16.69
N MET A 359 7.50 2.96 16.77
CA MET A 359 6.72 2.41 15.67
C MET A 359 5.43 3.22 15.46
N THR A 360 5.32 3.82 14.28
CA THR A 360 4.14 4.58 13.81
C THR A 360 3.16 3.73 13.01
N LEU A 361 3.55 2.51 12.67
CA LEU A 361 2.70 1.51 12.03
C LEU A 361 2.79 0.21 12.83
N GLU A 362 1.67 -0.22 13.38
CA GLU A 362 1.56 -1.50 14.06
C GLU A 362 1.80 -2.65 13.07
N PRO A 363 2.41 -3.79 13.42
CA PRO A 363 2.51 -4.93 12.50
C PRO A 363 1.15 -5.63 12.30
N PRO A 364 0.84 -6.13 11.10
CA PRO A 364 -0.47 -6.74 10.81
C PRO A 364 -0.69 -8.11 11.47
N PHE A 365 0.36 -8.80 11.92
CA PHE A 365 0.26 -10.11 12.60
C PHE A 365 1.51 -10.39 13.44
N GLY A 366 1.43 -11.35 14.36
CA GLY A 366 2.55 -11.73 15.23
C GLY A 366 3.77 -12.21 14.44
N GLY A 367 4.94 -11.66 14.75
CA GLY A 367 6.20 -12.00 14.07
C GLY A 367 6.41 -11.32 12.70
N ALA A 368 5.51 -10.43 12.29
CA ALA A 368 5.70 -9.56 11.14
C ALA A 368 6.91 -8.62 11.32
N HIS A 369 7.65 -8.39 10.24
CA HIS A 369 8.79 -7.47 10.21
C HIS A 369 8.59 -6.40 9.14
N ILE A 370 8.37 -5.17 9.58
CA ILE A 370 8.20 -4.01 8.69
C ILE A 370 9.55 -3.63 8.06
N TYR A 371 10.62 -3.66 8.87
CA TYR A 371 11.99 -3.40 8.46
C TYR A 371 12.75 -4.69 8.17
N PRO A 372 13.74 -4.67 7.26
CA PRO A 372 14.54 -5.85 6.96
C PRO A 372 15.20 -6.38 8.23
N LYS A 373 15.19 -7.70 8.41
CA LYS A 373 15.98 -8.33 9.49
C LYS A 373 17.45 -8.00 9.23
N ILE A 374 18.09 -7.33 10.20
CA ILE A 374 19.55 -7.15 10.17
C ILE A 374 20.16 -8.56 10.10
N LYS A 375 20.69 -8.93 8.94
CA LYS A 375 21.51 -10.13 8.80
C LYS A 375 22.75 -9.85 9.64
N ARG A 376 22.79 -10.33 10.89
CA ARG A 376 24.01 -10.29 11.69
C ARG A 376 25.09 -10.96 10.85
N PRO A 377 26.18 -10.27 10.49
CA PRO A 377 27.20 -10.87 9.64
C PRO A 377 27.74 -12.10 10.36
N PHE A 378 27.52 -13.26 9.73
CA PHE A 378 28.00 -14.56 10.17
C PHE A 378 29.51 -14.56 10.53
N TYR A 379 30.25 -13.60 9.99
CA TYR A 379 31.67 -13.34 10.20
C TYR A 379 32.08 -12.87 11.60
N GLN A 380 31.22 -12.21 12.40
CA GLN A 380 31.66 -11.70 13.70
C GLN A 380 31.97 -12.82 14.71
N LYS A 381 31.24 -13.95 14.63
CA LYS A 381 31.47 -15.11 15.53
C LYS A 381 32.68 -15.94 15.11
N LYS A 382 32.95 -16.04 13.80
CA LYS A 382 34.10 -16.80 13.27
C LYS A 382 35.42 -16.05 13.26
N ARG A 383 35.41 -14.71 13.35
CA ARG A 383 36.64 -13.89 13.48
C ARG A 383 37.49 -14.29 14.69
N PHE A 384 36.86 -14.79 15.76
CA PHE A 384 37.58 -15.33 16.92
C PHE A 384 37.79 -16.84 16.85
N MET A 385 36.87 -17.62 16.27
CA MET A 385 37.03 -19.08 16.18
C MET A 385 38.17 -19.52 15.25
N ILE A 386 38.39 -18.84 14.12
CA ILE A 386 39.41 -19.24 13.15
C ILE A 386 40.83 -19.09 13.74
N PRO A 387 41.21 -17.95 14.37
CA PRO A 387 42.50 -17.82 15.02
C PRO A 387 42.69 -18.78 16.20
N THR A 388 41.66 -19.04 17.02
CA THR A 388 41.77 -19.95 18.16
C THR A 388 41.96 -21.40 17.73
N CYS A 389 41.29 -21.85 16.66
CA CYS A 389 41.50 -23.18 16.11
C CYS A 389 42.92 -23.32 15.54
N LEU A 390 43.41 -22.32 14.80
CA LEU A 390 44.77 -22.30 14.28
C LEU A 390 45.83 -22.36 15.39
N LEU A 391 45.68 -21.55 16.45
CA LEU A 391 46.57 -21.57 17.61
C LEU A 391 46.59 -22.94 18.28
N LEU A 392 45.41 -23.54 18.50
CA LEU A 392 45.30 -24.87 19.10
C LEU A 392 46.00 -25.94 18.24
N THR A 393 45.82 -25.90 16.91
CA THR A 393 46.50 -26.85 16.01
C THR A 393 48.02 -26.69 16.02
N LEU A 394 48.53 -25.45 16.10
CA LEU A 394 49.96 -25.19 16.20
C LEU A 394 50.55 -25.66 17.54
N CYS A 395 49.83 -25.47 18.65
CA CYS A 395 50.23 -25.99 19.95
C CYS A 395 50.30 -27.51 19.96
N ILE A 396 49.29 -28.20 19.42
CA ILE A 396 49.27 -29.67 19.33
C ILE A 396 50.43 -30.17 18.46
N ALA A 397 50.64 -29.56 17.28
CA ALA A 397 51.75 -29.91 16.41
C ALA A 397 53.11 -29.71 17.10
N GLY A 398 53.29 -28.62 17.84
CA GLY A 398 54.51 -28.34 18.60
C GLY A 398 54.79 -29.39 19.69
N VAL A 399 53.76 -29.83 20.42
CA VAL A 399 53.89 -30.90 21.43
C VAL A 399 54.30 -32.22 20.77
N ILE A 400 53.67 -32.59 19.65
CA ILE A 400 53.98 -33.83 18.93
C ILE A 400 55.43 -33.80 18.43
N ILE A 401 55.86 -32.70 17.79
CA ILE A 401 57.23 -32.53 17.31
C ILE A 401 58.23 -32.61 18.47
N GLY A 402 57.92 -31.95 19.60
CA GLY A 402 58.75 -31.98 20.80
C GLY A 402 58.94 -33.38 21.37
N VAL A 403 57.87 -34.19 21.44
CA VAL A 403 57.96 -35.58 21.89
C VAL A 403 58.80 -36.43 20.94
N VAL A 404 58.57 -36.33 19.62
CA VAL A 404 59.31 -37.11 18.62
C VAL A 404 60.80 -36.79 18.64
N LEU A 405 61.17 -35.51 18.66
CA LEU A 405 62.57 -35.09 18.72
C LEU A 405 63.23 -35.45 20.06
N GLY A 406 62.50 -35.33 21.18
CA GLY A 406 62.98 -35.71 22.50
C GLY A 406 63.29 -37.20 22.62
N THR A 407 62.52 -38.07 21.96
CA THR A 407 62.76 -39.53 21.94
C THR A 407 63.92 -39.98 21.05
N GLN A 408 64.45 -39.12 20.18
CA GLN A 408 65.64 -39.42 19.36
C GLN A 408 66.96 -38.90 19.95
N LEU A 409 66.88 -38.11 21.03
CA LEU A 409 68.04 -37.52 21.72
C LEU A 409 68.38 -38.22 23.05
N ILE A 410 67.69 -39.32 23.35
CA ILE A 410 67.96 -40.26 24.46
C ILE A 410 68.30 -41.60 23.81
#